data_AF-A0A328B8E1-F1
#
_entry.id   AF-A0A328B8E1-F1
#
_cell.length_a   1.000
_cell.length_b   1.000
_cell.length_c   1.000
_cell.angle_alpha   90.00
_cell.angle_beta   90.00
_cell.angle_gamma   90.00
#
_symmetry.space_group_name_H-M   'P 1'
#
loop_
_entity.id
_entity.type
_entity.pdbx_description
1 polymer ?
#
loop_
_entity_poly.entity_id
_entity_poly.type
_entity_poly.pdbx_seq_one_letter_code
_entity_poly.pdbx_strand_id
1 'polypeptide(L)'
;MGDVRDSGLRPFRESGYEILDEGLVTLGEVVIWSIDPLTPRLGDLFLVESQGRTHEVSVHELTTFRGGWSAKCRLLGMSLTGG
;
A
#
# COMPACT_ATOMS: atom_id res chain seq x y z
N MET A 1 -2.75 -13.18 33.00
CA MET A 1 -2.18 -11.83 33.21
C MET A 1 -1.02 -11.69 32.24
N GLY A 2 -1.11 -10.98 31.12
CA GLY A 2 -2.18 -10.12 30.62
C GLY A 2 -2.36 -10.21 29.10
N ASP A 3 -3.46 -9.62 28.67
CA ASP A 3 -3.96 -9.42 27.32
C ASP A 3 -2.89 -8.96 26.32
N VAL A 4 -2.59 -9.83 25.34
CA VAL A 4 -2.01 -9.37 24.06
C VAL A 4 -3.19 -8.99 23.18
N ARG A 5 -3.36 -7.68 23.02
CA ARG A 5 -4.37 -7.06 22.16
C ARG A 5 -4.29 -7.69 20.77
N ASP A 6 -5.42 -8.24 20.36
CA ASP A 6 -5.78 -8.55 18.99
C ASP A 6 -5.54 -7.30 18.13
N SER A 7 -4.41 -7.23 17.45
CA SER A 7 -4.24 -6.37 16.29
C SER A 7 -4.62 -7.22 15.08
N GLY A 8 -5.93 -7.35 14.85
CA GLY A 8 -6.58 -8.12 13.79
C GLY A 8 -6.28 -7.67 12.35
N LEU A 9 -5.04 -7.26 12.10
CA LEU A 9 -4.47 -7.09 10.78
C LEU A 9 -4.12 -8.48 10.25
N ARG A 10 -5.11 -9.14 9.67
CA ARG A 10 -4.83 -10.30 8.83
C ARG A 10 -4.06 -9.80 7.60
N PRO A 11 -2.98 -10.47 7.18
CA PRO A 11 -2.40 -10.21 5.87
C PRO A 11 -3.53 -10.28 4.84
N PHE A 12 -3.76 -9.19 4.09
CA PHE A 12 -4.68 -9.19 2.95
C PHE A 12 -4.05 -10.03 1.83
N ARG A 13 -4.05 -11.35 2.02
CA ARG A 13 -3.58 -12.36 1.07
C ARG A 13 -4.80 -12.98 0.41
N GLU A 14 -5.40 -12.29 -0.56
CA GLU A 14 -6.36 -12.96 -1.45
C GLU A 14 -6.52 -12.23 -2.79
N SER A 15 -6.52 -13.06 -3.83
CA SER A 15 -6.84 -12.84 -5.24
C SER A 15 -7.73 -11.62 -5.50
N GLY A 16 -7.17 -10.58 -6.12
CA GLY A 16 -7.94 -9.36 -6.47
C GLY A 16 -7.09 -8.12 -6.64
N TYR A 17 -5.84 -8.17 -6.15
CA TYR A 17 -4.90 -7.07 -6.21
C TYR A 17 -3.72 -7.37 -7.15
N GLU A 18 -3.30 -6.35 -7.89
CA GLU A 18 -2.05 -6.33 -8.66
C GLU A 18 -1.16 -5.23 -8.09
N ILE A 19 0.09 -5.57 -7.77
CA ILE A 19 1.08 -4.62 -7.22
C ILE A 19 2.17 -4.42 -8.27
N LEU A 20 2.36 -3.17 -8.69
CA LEU A 20 3.43 -2.76 -9.59
C LEU A 20 4.47 -1.99 -8.77
N ASP A 21 5.54 -2.68 -8.38
CA ASP A 21 6.57 -2.20 -7.43
C ASP A 21 7.93 -1.90 -8.10
N GLU A 22 8.00 -1.86 -9.44
CA GLU A 22 9.23 -1.59 -10.19
C GLU A 22 9.92 -0.27 -9.78
N GLY A 23 9.13 0.70 -9.33
CA GLY A 23 9.58 1.99 -8.82
C GLY A 23 9.78 2.07 -7.30
N LEU A 24 9.50 1.01 -6.53
CA LEU A 24 9.42 1.12 -5.08
C LEU A 24 10.78 1.41 -4.44
N VAL A 25 11.84 0.73 -4.89
CA VAL A 25 13.19 0.91 -4.34
C VAL A 25 13.87 2.17 -4.89
N THR A 26 13.57 2.55 -6.13
CA THR A 26 14.26 3.62 -6.85
C THR A 26 13.57 4.98 -6.75
N LEU A 27 12.24 5.00 -6.81
CA LEU A 27 11.40 6.20 -6.79
C LEU A 27 10.60 6.33 -5.50
N GLY A 28 10.53 5.27 -4.70
CA GLY A 28 9.69 5.24 -3.50
C GLY A 28 8.20 5.15 -3.80
N GLU A 29 7.83 4.71 -5.00
CA GLU A 29 6.45 4.67 -5.47
C GLU A 29 6.02 3.25 -5.84
N VAL A 30 4.77 2.92 -5.52
CA VAL A 30 4.13 1.67 -5.89
C VAL A 30 2.70 1.95 -6.33
N VAL A 31 2.22 1.20 -7.31
CA VAL A 31 0.82 1.24 -7.71
C VAL A 31 0.15 -0.05 -7.26
N ILE A 32 -0.96 0.10 -6.53
CA ILE A 32 -1.83 -1.00 -6.13
C ILE A 32 -3.10 -0.89 -6.95
N TRP A 33 -3.45 -1.95 -7.67
CA TRP A 33 -4.70 -2.06 -8.42
C TRP A 33 -5.59 -3.10 -7.76
N SER A 34 -6.91 -2.88 -7.76
CA SER A 34 -7.86 -3.85 -7.22
C SER A 34 -9.21 -3.80 -7.90
N ILE A 35 -9.89 -4.95 -7.99
CA ILE A 35 -11.33 -5.05 -8.28
C ILE A 35 -12.21 -5.09 -7.02
N ASP A 36 -11.59 -5.09 -5.84
CA ASP A 36 -12.31 -5.18 -4.57
C ASP A 36 -13.20 -3.95 -4.35
N PRO A 37 -14.47 -4.10 -3.92
CA PRO A 37 -15.33 -2.96 -3.61
C PRO A 37 -14.80 -2.09 -2.46
N LEU A 38 -13.91 -2.62 -1.60
CA LEU A 38 -13.28 -1.87 -0.53
C LEU A 38 -12.22 -0.93 -1.10
N THR A 39 -12.62 0.31 -1.36
CA THR A 39 -11.73 1.37 -1.82
C THR A 39 -11.01 2.03 -0.63
N PRO A 40 -9.68 2.18 -0.67
CA PRO A 40 -8.93 2.87 0.38
C PRO A 40 -9.17 4.39 0.33
N ARG A 41 -8.66 5.09 1.32
CA ARG A 41 -8.65 6.56 1.41
C ARG A 41 -7.25 7.10 1.20
N LEU A 42 -7.15 8.37 0.84
CA LEU A 42 -5.88 9.09 0.86
C LEU A 42 -5.29 9.07 2.28
N GLY A 43 -4.01 8.76 2.40
CA GLY A 43 -3.30 8.60 3.66
C GLY A 43 -3.40 7.21 4.28
N ASP A 44 -4.25 6.31 3.77
CA ASP A 44 -4.29 4.92 4.25
C ASP A 44 -2.93 4.24 3.99
N LEU A 45 -2.58 3.32 4.88
CA LEU A 45 -1.29 2.64 4.87
C LEU A 45 -1.42 1.22 4.33
N PHE A 46 -0.45 0.85 3.51
CA PHE A 46 -0.25 -0.52 3.03
C PHE A 46 1.13 -1.02 3.40
N LEU A 47 1.22 -2.32 3.67
CA LEU A 47 2.48 -3.04 3.76
C LEU A 47 2.71 -3.78 2.45
N VAL A 48 3.80 -3.44 1.75
CA VAL A 48 4.21 -4.08 0.50
C VAL A 48 5.49 -4.86 0.75
N GLU A 49 5.50 -6.14 0.42
CA GLU A 49 6.71 -6.95 0.43
C GLU A 49 7.35 -6.95 -0.95
N SER A 50 8.60 -6.51 -1.05
CA SER A 50 9.39 -6.50 -2.29
C SER A 50 10.83 -6.91 -1.97
N GLN A 51 11.41 -7.78 -2.79
CA GLN A 51 12.80 -8.25 -2.64
C GLN A 51 13.13 -8.78 -1.23
N GLY A 52 12.17 -9.42 -0.56
CA GLY A 52 12.33 -9.94 0.80
C GLY A 52 12.35 -8.88 1.91
N ARG A 53 11.92 -7.64 1.61
CA ARG A 53 11.75 -6.55 2.57
C ARG A 53 10.32 -6.06 2.59
N THR A 54 9.83 -5.70 3.78
CA THR A 54 8.51 -5.10 3.95
C THR A 54 8.64 -3.59 4.01
N HIS A 55 7.79 -2.91 3.24
CA HIS A 55 7.76 -1.47 3.06
C HIS A 55 6.40 -0.93 3.49
N GLU A 56 6.39 0.09 4.34
CA GLU A 56 5.17 0.84 4.64
C GLU A 56 5.01 1.98 3.64
N VAL A 57 3.88 2.00 2.95
CA VAL A 57 3.54 3.01 1.94
C VAL A 57 2.21 3.66 2.27
N SER A 58 2.05 4.94 1.94
CA SER A 58 0.81 5.68 2.12
C SER A 58 0.18 6.06 0.79
N VAL A 59 -1.15 5.94 0.67
CA VAL A 59 -1.90 6.36 -0.52
C VAL A 59 -1.82 7.88 -0.66
N HIS A 60 -1.34 8.37 -1.80
CA HIS A 60 -1.34 9.81 -2.10
C HIS A 60 -2.15 10.18 -3.34
N GLU A 61 -2.39 9.22 -4.25
CA GLU A 61 -3.35 9.37 -5.35
C GLU A 61 -4.27 8.14 -5.40
N LEU A 62 -5.55 8.39 -5.64
CA LEU A 62 -6.57 7.36 -5.78
C LEU A 62 -7.40 7.63 -7.03
N THR A 63 -7.52 6.62 -7.89
CA THR A 63 -8.40 6.63 -9.06
C THR A 63 -9.41 5.50 -8.92
N THR A 64 -10.70 5.80 -9.06
CA THR A 64 -11.77 4.81 -9.07
C THR A 64 -12.32 4.66 -10.48
N PHE A 65 -12.73 3.45 -10.85
CA PHE A 65 -13.34 3.16 -12.14
C PHE A 65 -14.45 2.12 -11.95
N ARG A 66 -15.22 1.87 -13.01
CA ARG A 66 -16.30 0.87 -12.97
C ARG A 66 -15.69 -0.52 -12.76
N GLY A 67 -15.82 -1.05 -11.55
CA GLY A 67 -15.35 -2.39 -11.20
C GLY A 67 -14.01 -2.43 -10.47
N GLY A 68 -13.50 -1.31 -9.95
CA GLY A 68 -12.29 -1.33 -9.14
C GLY A 68 -11.69 0.05 -8.85
N TRP A 69 -10.45 0.02 -8.40
CA TRP A 69 -9.66 1.20 -8.08
C TRP A 69 -8.16 0.97 -8.30
N SER A 70 -7.43 2.07 -8.44
CA SER A 70 -5.97 2.08 -8.37
C SER A 70 -5.50 3.16 -7.39
N ALA A 71 -4.52 2.82 -6.58
CA ALA A 71 -3.89 3.70 -5.61
C ALA A 71 -2.41 3.82 -5.93
N LYS A 72 -1.92 5.06 -6.10
CA LYS A 72 -0.48 5.32 -6.05
C LYS A 72 -0.09 5.58 -4.61
N CYS A 73 0.91 4.85 -4.15
CA CYS A 73 1.40 4.92 -2.80
C CYS A 73 2.87 5.35 -2.78
N ARG A 74 3.27 6.02 -1.70
CA ARG A 74 4.67 6.45 -1.47
C ARG A 74 5.22 5.86 -0.19
N LEU A 75 6.49 5.47 -0.21
CA LEU A 75 7.23 5.05 0.98
C LEU A 75 7.15 6.11 2.07
N LEU A 76 6.78 5.68 3.27
CA LEU A 76 6.94 6.52 4.45
C LEU A 76 8.42 6.59 4.81
N GLY A 77 8.93 7.82 4.99
CA GLY A 77 10.32 8.07 5.36
C GLY A 77 11.25 8.50 4.22
N MET A 78 10.79 8.50 2.96
CA MET A 78 11.49 9.27 1.91
C MET A 78 11.11 10.74 2.04
N SER A 79 11.81 11.44 2.94
CA SER A 79 11.90 12.89 2.84
C SER A 79 12.72 13.18 1.58
N LEU A 80 12.09 13.75 0.54
CA LEU A 80 12.85 14.46 -0.47
C LEU A 80 13.52 15.63 0.25
N THR A 81 14.75 15.43 0.73
CA THR A 81 15.61 16.53 1.15
C THR A 81 15.97 17.31 -0.12
N GLY A 82 15.07 18.19 -0.54
CA GLY A 82 15.39 19.25 -1.48
C GLY A 82 16.26 20.28 -0.76
N GLY A 83 17.47 20.48 -1.27
CA GLY A 83 18.41 21.52 -0.81
C GLY A 83 18.03 22.92 -1.28
#